data_AF-A0A502CCT0-F1
#
_entry.id   AF-A0A502CCT0-F1
#
_cell.length_a   1.000
_cell.length_b   1.000
_cell.length_c   1.000
_cell.angle_alpha   90.00
_cell.angle_beta   90.00
_cell.angle_gamma   90.00
#
_symmetry.space_group_name_H-M   'P 1'
#
loop_
_entity.id
_entity.type
_entity.pdbx_description
1 polymer ?
#
loop_
_entity_poly.entity_id
_entity_poly.type
_entity_poly.pdbx_seq_one_letter_code
_entity_poly.pdbx_strand_id
1 'polypeptide(L)' 'MSKRPRRNHSPAFKAKVALAAVKGEKTLAELAQQYDVHPNLINQWRSRLLEGAADVFGSEPAASEPAIDV' A
#
# COMPACT_ATOMS: atom_id res chain seq x y z
N MET A 1 30.02 -1.99 -2.13
CA MET A 1 28.89 -1.84 -1.19
C MET A 1 27.69 -2.60 -1.75
N SER A 2 27.40 -3.79 -1.24
CA SER A 2 26.25 -4.58 -1.72
C SER A 2 24.95 -3.90 -1.30
N LYS A 3 24.16 -3.42 -2.27
CA LYS A 3 22.83 -2.85 -2.04
C LYS A 3 22.00 -3.86 -1.27
N ARG A 4 21.58 -3.50 -0.04
CA ARG A 4 20.62 -4.29 0.74
C ARG A 4 19.42 -4.63 -0.16
N PRO A 5 19.03 -5.91 -0.29
CA PRO A 5 17.91 -6.30 -1.12
C PRO A 5 16.67 -5.52 -0.67
N ARG A 6 15.98 -4.88 -1.63
CA ARG A 6 14.77 -4.10 -1.34
C ARG A 6 13.72 -5.08 -0.82
N ARG A 7 13.16 -4.80 0.36
CA ARG A 7 12.07 -5.58 0.92
C ARG A 7 10.84 -5.36 0.02
N ASN A 8 10.48 -6.37 -0.78
CA ASN A 8 9.25 -6.31 -1.58
C ASN A 8 8.06 -6.66 -0.67
N HIS A 9 7.17 -5.70 -0.45
CA HIS A 9 5.93 -5.91 0.30
C HIS A 9 4.79 -6.30 -0.66
N SER A 10 3.99 -7.29 -0.27
CA SER A 10 2.82 -7.71 -1.05
C SER A 10 1.77 -6.60 -1.14
N PRO A 11 0.97 -6.54 -2.22
CA PRO A 11 -0.09 -5.54 -2.37
C PRO A 11 -1.08 -5.54 -1.19
N ALA A 12 -1.47 -6.72 -0.70
CA ALA A 12 -2.35 -6.88 0.46
C ALA A 12 -1.73 -6.29 1.75
N PHE A 13 -0.42 -6.46 1.95
CA PHE A 13 0.26 -5.89 3.10
C PHE A 13 0.29 -4.36 3.03
N LYS A 14 0.60 -3.79 1.86
CA LYS A 14 0.57 -2.34 1.65
C LYS A 14 -0.81 -1.75 1.92
N ALA A 15 -1.87 -2.41 1.43
CA ALA A 15 -3.25 -2.00 1.66
C ALA A 15 -3.62 -2.04 3.16
N LYS A 16 -3.24 -3.11 3.88
CA LYS A 16 -3.49 -3.23 5.32
C LYS A 16 -2.81 -2.11 6.12
N VAL A 17 -1.55 -1.82 5.83
CA VAL A 17 -0.79 -0.75 6.49
C VAL A 17 -1.34 0.63 6.13
N ALA A 18 -1.71 0.85 4.86
CA ALA A 18 -2.33 2.08 4.41
C ALA A 18 -3.69 2.32 5.09
N LEU A 19 -4.53 1.28 5.21
CA LEU A 19 -5.81 1.36 5.91
C LEU A 19 -5.62 1.70 7.39
N ALA A 20 -4.65 1.07 8.07
CA ALA A 20 -4.33 1.40 9.45
C ALA A 20 -3.86 2.87 9.60
N ALA A 21 -3.09 3.37 8.63
CA ALA A 21 -2.65 4.77 8.58
C ALA A 21 -3.78 5.76 8.27
N VAL A 22 -4.78 5.38 7.45
CA VAL A 22 -5.98 6.19 7.20
C VAL A 22 -6.90 6.22 8.41
N LYS A 23 -7.05 5.09 9.10
CA LYS A 23 -7.92 4.96 10.28
C LYS A 23 -7.46 5.84 11.45
N GLY A 24 -6.17 6.19 11.51
CA GLY A 24 -5.64 7.16 12.48
C GLY A 24 -5.54 6.66 13.92
N GLU A 25 -5.81 5.38 14.17
CA GLU A 25 -5.74 4.78 15.52
C GLU A 25 -4.31 4.67 16.06
N LYS A 26 -3.31 4.68 15.18
CA LYS A 26 -1.89 4.60 15.51
C LYS A 26 -1.12 5.63 14.72
N THR A 27 -0.11 6.22 15.34
CA THR A 27 0.80 7.14 14.66
C THR A 27 1.60 6.40 13.58
N LEU A 28 2.06 7.13 12.57
CA LEU A 28 2.92 6.57 11.51
C LEU A 28 4.20 5.93 12.08
N ALA A 29 4.70 6.46 13.20
CA ALA A 29 5.86 5.95 13.89
C ALA A 29 5.58 4.59 14.56
N GLU A 30 4.42 4.43 15.21
CA GLU A 30 4.01 3.16 15.80
C GLU A 30 3.73 2.09 14.74
N LEU A 31 3.09 2.47 13.64
CA LEU A 31 2.88 1.57 12.50
C LEU A 31 4.23 1.16 11.89
N ALA A 32 5.19 2.09 11.81
CA ALA A 32 6.53 1.79 11.32
C ALA A 32 7.25 0.75 12.19
N GLN A 33 7.16 0.89 13.52
CA GLN A 33 7.71 -0.09 14.46
C GLN A 33 6.97 -1.43 14.40
N GLN A 34 5.63 -1.41 14.36
CA GLN A 34 4.82 -2.63 14.38
C GLN A 34 4.99 -3.49 13.12
N TYR A 35 5.11 -2.85 11.96
CA TYR A 35 5.17 -3.52 10.67
C TYR A 35 6.59 -3.63 10.10
N ASP A 36 7.61 -3.10 10.81
CA ASP A 36 9.00 -2.96 10.33
C ASP A 36 9.08 -2.24 8.97
N VAL A 37 8.29 -1.18 8.83
CA VAL A 37 8.18 -0.39 7.60
C VAL A 37 8.63 1.04 7.86
N HIS A 38 9.38 1.64 6.94
CA HIS A 38 9.78 3.03 7.08
C HIS A 38 8.54 3.97 7.03
N PRO A 39 8.41 4.99 7.90
CA PRO A 39 7.25 5.90 7.94
C PRO A 39 6.93 6.55 6.59
N ASN A 40 7.96 6.89 5.81
CA ASN A 40 7.80 7.44 4.45
C ASN A 40 7.07 6.48 3.48
N LEU A 41 7.27 5.17 3.61
CA LEU A 41 6.56 4.17 2.79
C LEU A 41 5.09 4.08 3.20
N ILE A 42 4.80 4.17 4.50
CA ILE A 42 3.44 4.18 5.03
C ILE A 42 2.66 5.39 4.48
N ASN A 43 3.29 6.57 4.46
CA ASN A 43 2.70 7.75 3.84
C ASN A 43 2.44 7.56 2.35
N GLN A 44 3.41 7.01 1.60
CA GLN A 44 3.21 6.72 0.17
C GLN A 44 2.05 5.74 -0.08
N TRP A 45 1.94 4.67 0.71
CA TRP A 45 0.86 3.71 0.57
C TRP A 45 -0.49 4.29 0.97
N ARG A 46 -0.52 5.12 2.01
CA ARG A 46 -1.70 5.89 2.42
C ARG A 46 -2.18 6.81 1.30
N SER A 47 -1.29 7.63 0.73
CA SER A 47 -1.65 8.52 -0.38
C SER A 47 -2.16 7.74 -1.59
N ARG A 48 -1.48 6.65 -1.96
CA ARG A 48 -1.90 5.81 -3.08
C ARG A 48 -3.25 5.13 -2.85
N LEU A 49 -3.55 4.74 -1.62
CA LEU A 49 -4.85 4.21 -1.25
C LEU A 49 -5.93 5.28 -1.38
N LEU A 50 -5.68 6.51 -0.93
CA LEU A 50 -6.64 7.61 -1.01
C LEU A 50 -6.90 8.07 -2.44
N GLU A 51 -5.85 8.17 -3.26
CA GLU A 51 -5.97 8.50 -4.69
C GLU A 51 -6.72 7.40 -5.46
N GLY A 52 -6.41 6.13 -5.20
CA GLY A 52 -7.07 4.98 -5.84
C GLY A 52 -8.45 4.66 -5.27
N ALA A 53 -8.82 5.17 -4.08
CA ALA A 53 -10.10 4.85 -3.46
C ALA A 53 -11.29 5.36 -4.28
N ALA A 54 -11.16 6.55 -4.88
CA ALA A 54 -12.21 7.10 -5.74
C ALA A 54 -12.42 6.24 -7.00
N ASP A 55 -11.35 5.68 -7.56
CA ASP A 55 -11.41 4.78 -8.72
C ASP A 55 -12.16 3.47 -8.38
N VAL A 56 -11.95 2.91 -7.17
CA VAL A 56 -12.65 1.70 -6.71
C VAL A 56 -14.17 1.87 -6.64
N PHE A 57 -14.67 3.08 -6.35
CA PHE A 57 -16.11 3.36 -6.27
C PHE A 57 -16.69 4.04 -7.53
N GLY A 58 -15.84 4.64 -8.38
CA GLY A 58 -16.22 5.39 -9.56
C GLY A 58 -16.04 4.65 -10.89
N SER A 59 -15.31 3.53 -10.88
CA SER A 59 -15.13 2.69 -12.07
C SER A 59 -16.19 1.60 -12.09
N GLU A 60 -17.12 1.66 -13.05
CA GLU A 60 -17.75 0.43 -13.56
C GLU A 60 -16.64 -0.55 -13.94
N PRO A 61 -16.79 -1.86 -13.70
CA PRO A 61 -15.72 -2.83 -13.91
C PRO A 61 -15.40 -2.94 -15.41
N ALA A 62 -14.53 -2.06 -15.92
CA ALA A 62 -13.83 -2.30 -17.16
C ALA A 62 -12.79 -3.38 -16.83
N ALA A 63 -13.20 -4.63 -17.06
CA ALA A 63 -12.37 -5.81 -16.99
C ALA A 63 -10.99 -5.52 -17.60
N SER A 64 -9.99 -5.35 -16.73
CA SER A 64 -8.60 -5.48 -17.13
C SER A 64 -8.30 -6.97 -17.08
N GLU A 65 -8.59 -7.66 -18.18
CA GLU A 65 -8.21 -9.05 -18.42
C GLU A 65 -6.71 -9.21 -18.07
N PRO A 66 -6.31 -10.15 -17.21
CA PRO A 66 -4.90 -10.47 -17.08
C PRO A 66 -4.48 -11.10 -18.41
N ALA A 67 -3.46 -10.53 -19.06
CA ALA A 67 -2.76 -11.18 -20.15
C ALA A 67 -2.23 -12.54 -19.65
N ILE A 68 -2.95 -13.60 -20.00
CA ILE A 68 -2.49 -14.98 -19.86
C ILE A 68 -1.62 -15.23 -21.11
N ASP A 69 -0.31 -15.22 -20.91
CA ASP A 69 0.69 -15.57 -21.92
C ASP A 69 0.54 -17.09 -22.23
N VAL A 70 0.29 -17.43 -23.50
CA VAL A 70 0.22 -18.81 -24.03
C VAL A 70 1.46 -19.13 -24.84
#